data_AF-A0A363U090-F1
#
_entry.id   AF-A0A363U090-F1
#
_cell.length_a   1.000
_cell.length_b   1.000
_cell.length_c   1.000
_cell.angle_alpha   90.00
_cell.angle_beta   90.00
_cell.angle_gamma   90.00
#
_symmetry.space_group_name_H-M   'P 1'
#
loop_
_entity.id
_entity.type
_entity.pdbx_description
1 polymer ?
#
loop_
_entity_poly.entity_id
_entity_poly.type
_entity_poly.pdbx_seq_one_letter_code
_entity_poly.pdbx_strand_id
1 'polypeptide(L)'
;GAGKSTLVECVTELLRKQGMSVGIVAIDPTSPFTGGAILGDRIRMQKHALDEGVFIRSLATRGHLGGLSKSTIDIVNVMDAMGKDVILIET
;
A
#
# COMPACT_ATOMS: atom_id res chain seq x y z
N GLY A 1 -4.39 7.83 -11.81
CA GLY A 1 -4.24 8.86 -12.85
C GLY A 1 -2.96 9.66 -12.68
N ALA A 2 -2.79 10.35 -11.54
CA ALA A 2 -1.66 11.27 -11.29
C ALA A 2 -0.26 10.64 -11.10
N GLY A 3 -0.07 9.34 -11.36
CA GLY A 3 1.23 8.68 -11.24
C GLY A 3 1.69 8.32 -9.83
N LYS A 4 0.80 8.34 -8.83
CA LYS A 4 1.16 8.07 -7.41
C LYS A 4 1.71 6.66 -7.20
N SER A 5 1.08 5.64 -7.79
CA SER A 5 1.56 4.26 -7.68
C SER A 5 2.93 4.08 -8.35
N THR A 6 3.21 4.82 -9.44
CA THR A 6 4.54 4.85 -10.06
C THR A 6 5.57 5.50 -9.13
N LEU A 7 5.21 6.58 -8.45
CA LEU A 7 6.09 7.21 -7.45
C LEU A 7 6.38 6.26 -6.28
N VAL A 8 5.35 5.59 -5.76
CA VAL A 8 5.47 4.58 -4.69
C VAL A 8 6.41 3.45 -5.11
N GLU A 9 6.29 2.96 -6.35
CA GLU A 9 7.19 1.95 -6.91
C GLU A 9 8.64 2.44 -6.96
N CYS A 10 8.89 3.63 -7.51
CA CYS A 10 10.25 4.18 -7.60
C CYS A 10 10.88 4.43 -6.22
N VAL A 11 10.10 4.94 -5.27
CA VAL A 11 10.56 5.16 -3.88
C VAL A 11 10.85 3.82 -3.20
N THR A 12 9.99 2.82 -3.38
CA THR A 12 10.21 1.46 -2.86
C THR A 12 11.50 0.88 -3.41
N GLU A 13 11.73 0.96 -4.72
CA GLU A 13 12.96 0.47 -5.33
C GLU A 13 14.22 1.15 -4.74
N LEU A 14 14.17 2.47 -4.49
CA LEU A 14 15.27 3.20 -3.88
C LEU A 14 15.55 2.76 -2.44
N LEU A 15 14.52 2.59 -1.62
CA LEU A 15 14.63 2.11 -0.23
C LEU A 15 15.15 0.67 -0.17
N ARG A 16 14.66 -0.20 -1.07
CA ARG A 16 15.12 -1.58 -1.17
C ARG A 16 16.59 -1.68 -1.58
N LYS A 17 17.07 -0.81 -2.48
CA LYS A 17 18.50 -0.70 -2.81
C LYS A 17 19.37 -0.28 -1.62
N GLN A 18 18.79 0.37 -0.61
CA GLN A 18 19.45 0.71 0.65
C GLN A 18 19.33 -0.40 1.71
N GLY A 19 18.72 -1.54 1.37
CA GLY A 19 18.52 -2.67 2.28
C GLY A 19 17.31 -2.53 3.22
N MET A 20 16.57 -1.41 3.17
CA MET A 20 15.46 -1.12 4.08
C MET A 20 14.21 -1.91 3.70
N SER A 21 13.55 -2.54 4.67
CA SER A 21 12.25 -3.19 4.48
C SER A 21 11.11 -2.17 4.37
N VAL A 22 10.13 -2.43 3.51
CA VAL A 22 9.05 -1.48 3.18
C VAL A 22 7.68 -2.12 3.36
N GLY A 23 6.80 -1.45 4.09
CA GLY A 23 5.36 -1.71 4.12
C GLY A 23 4.61 -0.72 3.23
N ILE A 24 3.62 -1.17 2.47
CA ILE A 24 2.81 -0.32 1.59
C ILE A 24 1.33 -0.55 1.88
N VAL A 25 0.62 0.51 2.27
CA VAL A 25 -0.83 0.53 2.42
C VAL A 25 -1.42 1.30 1.25
N ALA A 26 -1.99 0.59 0.29
CA ALA A 26 -2.65 1.18 -0.87
C ALA A 26 -4.15 1.32 -0.59
N ILE A 27 -4.68 2.53 -0.61
CA ILE A 27 -6.07 2.81 -0.30
C ILE A 27 -6.78 3.22 -1.58
N ASP A 28 -7.71 2.37 -2.01
CA ASP A 28 -8.56 2.63 -3.16
C ASP A 28 -9.99 2.98 -2.74
N PRO A 29 -10.66 3.91 -3.44
CA PRO A 29 -12.09 4.11 -3.27
C PRO A 29 -12.84 2.81 -3.55
N THR A 30 -13.86 2.53 -2.74
CA THR A 30 -14.66 1.30 -2.91
C THR A 30 -15.40 1.33 -4.23
N SER A 31 -15.33 0.24 -5.01
CA SER A 31 -16.11 0.14 -6.25
C SER A 31 -17.61 0.13 -5.91
N PRO A 32 -18.42 1.05 -6.50
CA PRO A 32 -19.86 1.08 -6.27
C PRO A 32 -20.59 -0.12 -6.89
N PHE A 33 -19.94 -0.91 -7.75
CA PHE A 33 -20.55 -2.03 -8.46
C PHE A 33 -20.40 -3.38 -7.78
N THR A 34 -19.36 -3.59 -6.95
CA THR A 34 -19.08 -4.89 -6.32
C THR A 34 -18.89 -4.81 -4.80
N GLY A 35 -18.83 -3.61 -4.23
CA GLY A 35 -18.48 -3.42 -2.80
C GLY A 35 -17.03 -3.80 -2.46
N GLY A 36 -16.23 -4.21 -3.45
CA GLY A 36 -14.82 -4.55 -3.30
C GLY A 36 -13.89 -3.43 -3.80
N ALA A 37 -12.64 -3.43 -3.34
CA ALA A 37 -11.56 -2.76 -4.04
C ALA A 37 -11.06 -3.72 -5.13
N ILE A 38 -11.16 -3.34 -6.40
CA ILE A 38 -10.45 -4.05 -7.46
C ILE A 38 -8.96 -3.92 -7.12
N LEU A 39 -8.26 -5.05 -6.97
CA LEU A 39 -6.83 -5.15 -6.67
C LEU A 39 -5.92 -4.61 -7.80
N GLY A 40 -6.33 -3.52 -8.46
CA GLY A 40 -5.61 -2.91 -9.58
C GLY A 40 -4.19 -2.49 -9.20
N ASP A 41 -3.96 -2.17 -7.94
CA ASP A 41 -2.65 -1.77 -7.43
C ASP A 41 -1.68 -2.95 -7.25
N ARG A 42 -2.18 -4.19 -7.04
CA ARG A 42 -1.30 -5.37 -7.03
C ARG A 42 -0.75 -5.72 -8.41
N ILE A 43 -1.45 -5.34 -9.48
CA ILE A 43 -0.96 -5.59 -10.86
C ILE A 43 0.17 -4.62 -11.22
N ARG A 44 0.23 -3.44 -10.60
CA ARG A 44 1.29 -2.44 -10.88
C ARG A 44 2.59 -2.69 -10.10
N MET A 45 2.53 -3.26 -8.90
CA MET A 45 3.72 -3.52 -8.07
C MET A 45 4.29 -4.95 -8.20
N GLN A 46 4.11 -5.61 -9.35
CA GLN A 46 4.60 -6.99 -9.58
C GLN A 46 6.10 -7.15 -9.36
N LYS A 47 6.90 -6.11 -9.66
CA LYS A 47 8.35 -6.13 -9.51
C LYS A 47 8.81 -6.39 -8.06
N HIS A 48 8.00 -5.98 -7.07
CA HIS A 48 8.25 -6.20 -5.64
C HIS A 48 7.35 -7.28 -5.03
N ALA A 49 6.47 -7.91 -5.80
CA ALA A 49 5.55 -8.92 -5.27
C ALA A 49 6.28 -10.17 -4.72
N LEU A 50 7.52 -10.41 -5.16
CA LEU A 50 8.39 -11.49 -4.69
C LEU A 50 9.56 -10.98 -3.83
N ASP A 51 9.64 -9.68 -3.55
CA ASP A 51 10.68 -9.11 -2.68
C ASP A 51 10.27 -9.32 -1.22
N GLU A 52 10.95 -10.21 -0.50
CA GLU A 52 10.65 -10.55 0.90
C GLU A 52 10.75 -9.33 1.84
N GLY A 53 11.50 -8.29 1.47
CA GLY A 53 11.56 -7.05 2.23
C GLY A 53 10.34 -6.15 2.04
N VAL A 54 9.49 -6.40 1.05
CA VAL A 54 8.31 -5.59 0.73
C VAL A 54 7.03 -6.31 1.15
N PHE A 55 6.15 -5.60 1.87
CA PHE A 55 4.82 -6.10 2.20
C PHE A 55 3.74 -5.10 1.74
N ILE A 56 2.77 -5.56 0.96
CA ILE A 56 1.76 -4.71 0.34
C ILE A 56 0.36 -5.14 0.78
N ARG A 57 -0.45 -4.17 1.23
CA ARG A 57 -1.84 -4.40 1.60
C ARG A 57 -2.76 -3.32 1.03
N SER A 58 -3.72 -3.76 0.23
CA SER A 58 -4.77 -2.89 -0.32
C SER A 58 -5.97 -2.81 0.62
N LEU A 59 -6.53 -1.61 0.78
CA LEU A 59 -7.71 -1.31 1.58
C LEU A 59 -8.76 -0.60 0.71
N ALA A 60 -10.03 -0.90 0.97
CA ALA A 60 -11.15 -0.16 0.41
C ALA A 60 -11.60 0.90 1.44
N THR A 61 -11.88 2.13 1.01
CA THR A 61 -12.34 3.22 1.91
C THR A 61 -13.68 2.95 2.61
N ARG A 62 -14.49 1.99 2.12
CA ARG A 62 -15.82 1.60 2.63
C ARG A 62 -16.69 2.80 3.00
N GLY A 63 -16.76 3.81 2.13
CA GLY A 63 -17.59 5.00 2.32
C GLY A 63 -17.12 5.99 3.39
N HIS A 64 -15.93 5.81 3.99
CA HIS A 64 -15.38 6.79 4.91
C HIS A 64 -14.84 8.01 4.12
N LEU A 65 -15.38 9.19 4.43
CA LEU A 65 -14.88 10.47 3.92
C LEU A 65 -13.48 10.73 4.49
N GLY A 66 -12.45 10.73 3.64
CA GLY A 66 -11.08 11.08 4.01
C GLY A 66 -9.99 10.06 3.67
N GLY A 67 -10.34 8.89 3.12
CA GLY A 67 -9.37 7.90 2.64
C GLY A 67 -8.67 7.09 3.75
N LEU A 68 -8.38 7.69 4.90
CA LEU A 68 -7.77 7.02 6.05
C LEU A 68 -8.85 6.45 6.96
N SER A 69 -8.99 5.12 6.97
CA SER A 69 -9.94 4.42 7.85
C SER A 69 -9.25 3.99 9.15
N LYS A 70 -10.03 3.62 10.19
CA LYS A 70 -9.46 2.97 11.39
C LYS A 70 -8.61 1.74 11.02
N SER A 71 -9.04 0.99 10.00
CA SER A 71 -8.30 -0.16 9.47
C SER A 71 -6.95 0.22 8.86
N THR A 72 -6.76 1.46 8.39
CA THR A 72 -5.44 1.94 7.95
C THR A 72 -4.47 2.01 9.12
N ILE A 73 -4.91 2.59 10.24
CA ILE A 73 -4.11 2.71 11.47
C ILE A 73 -3.76 1.31 12.00
N ASP A 74 -4.74 0.41 12.06
CA ASP A 74 -4.53 -0.95 12.54
C ASP A 74 -3.46 -1.69 11.70
N ILE A 75 -3.46 -1.49 10.37
CA ILE A 75 -2.46 -2.11 9.49
C ILE A 75 -1.08 -1.47 9.64
N VAL A 76 -1.01 -0.14 9.81
CA VAL A 76 0.26 0.54 10.07
C VAL A 76 0.90 -0.01 11.35
N ASN A 77 0.11 -0.15 12.42
CA ASN A 77 0.59 -0.73 13.68
C ASN A 77 1.10 -2.18 13.52
N VAL A 78 0.42 -2.98 12.68
CA VAL A 78 0.89 -4.35 12.38
C VAL A 78 2.21 -4.32 11.60
N MET A 79 2.35 -3.45 10.60
CA MET A 79 3.60 -3.33 9.83
C MET A 79 4.76 -2.82 10.68
N ASP A 80 4.50 -1.91 11.61
CA ASP A 80 5.47 -1.43 12.60
C ASP A 80 5.91 -2.57 13.53
N ALA A 81 4.95 -3.34 14.07
CA ALA A 81 5.24 -4.52 14.89
C ALA A 81 5.97 -5.64 14.10
N MET A 82 5.80 -5.71 12.78
CA MET A 82 6.57 -6.60 11.90
C MET A 82 8.01 -6.11 11.67
N GLY A 83 8.38 -4.93 12.17
CA GLY A 83 9.72 -4.35 12.03
C GLY A 83 10.00 -3.76 10.66
N LYS A 84 8.98 -3.24 9.95
CA LYS A 84 9.21 -2.54 8.69
C LYS A 84 9.92 -1.21 8.94
N ASP A 85 11.01 -0.95 8.21
CA ASP A 85 11.80 0.27 8.37
C ASP A 85 11.05 1.51 7.85
N VAL A 86 10.25 1.35 6.78
CA VAL A 86 9.44 2.41 6.19
C VAL A 86 8.04 1.90 5.88
N ILE A 87 7.02 2.71 6.19
CA ILE A 87 5.62 2.43 5.83
C ILE A 87 5.11 3.56 4.92
N LEU A 88 4.77 3.22 3.69
CA LEU A 88 4.20 4.12 2.69
C LEU A 88 2.67 3.96 2.67
N ILE A 89 1.95 5.08 2.65
CA ILE A 89 0.49 5.10 2.54
C ILE A 89 0.11 5.85 1.25
N GLU A 90 -0.56 5.15 0.33
CA GLU A 90 -1.09 5.71 -0.90
C GLU A 90 -2.62 5.86 -0.79
N THR A 91 -3.16 7.01 -1.22
CA THR A 91 -4.60 7.35 -1.14
C THR A 91 -5.19 7.75 -2.48
#